data_AF-A0A5Q4GIN5-F1
#
_entry.id   AF-A0A5Q4GIN5-F1
#
_cell.length_a   1.000
_cell.length_b   1.000
_cell.length_c   1.000
_cell.angle_alpha   90.00
_cell.angle_beta   90.00
_cell.angle_gamma   90.00
#
_symmetry.space_group_name_H-M   'P 1'
#
loop_
_entity.id
_entity.type
_entity.pdbx_description
1 polymer ?
#
loop_
_entity_poly.entity_id
_entity_poly.type
_entity_poly.pdbx_seq_one_letter_code
_entity_poly.pdbx_strand_id
1 'polypeptide(L)'
;MPQRSRHQQRIIKNYYDNRESIALQRAQELVTELYLTEGKVREKHWKSLAGHLEALGVAPETIDHLIQQQQPELVANLVSKLAAKE
;
A
#
# COMPACT_ATOMS: atom_id res chain seq x y z
N MET A 1 13.99 -27.63 -7.61
CA MET A 1 13.00 -26.81 -6.85
C MET A 1 11.79 -27.67 -6.56
N PRO A 2 11.25 -27.69 -5.33
CA PRO A 2 10.08 -28.50 -5.01
C PRO A 2 8.89 -28.09 -5.91
N GLN A 3 8.24 -29.07 -6.53
CA GLN A 3 7.07 -28.81 -7.37
C GLN A 3 5.90 -28.36 -6.50
N ARG A 4 5.37 -27.17 -6.75
CA ARG A 4 4.19 -26.64 -6.06
C ARG A 4 2.94 -27.42 -6.48
N SER A 5 2.09 -27.79 -5.53
CA SER A 5 0.82 -28.47 -5.82
C SER A 5 -0.11 -27.55 -6.63
N ARG A 6 -1.07 -28.14 -7.37
CA ARG A 6 -2.08 -27.36 -8.11
C ARG A 6 -2.82 -26.34 -7.23
N HIS A 7 -3.08 -26.71 -5.97
CA HIS A 7 -3.69 -25.82 -5.00
C HIS A 7 -2.79 -24.60 -4.67
N GLN A 8 -1.49 -24.84 -4.41
CA GLN A 8 -0.53 -23.77 -4.14
C GLN A 8 -0.36 -22.83 -5.35
N GLN A 9 -0.34 -23.37 -6.57
CA GLN A 9 -0.28 -22.57 -7.78
C GLN A 9 -1.50 -21.64 -7.92
N ARG A 10 -2.70 -22.15 -7.61
CA ARG A 10 -3.94 -21.35 -7.62
C ARG A 10 -3.89 -20.21 -6.61
N ILE A 11 -3.43 -20.47 -5.38
CA ILE A 11 -3.32 -19.42 -4.34
C ILE A 11 -2.37 -18.32 -4.81
N ILE A 12 -1.21 -18.69 -5.37
CA ILE A 12 -0.22 -17.73 -5.85
C ILE A 12 -0.80 -16.89 -6.99
N LYS A 13 -1.48 -17.52 -7.96
CA LYS A 13 -2.14 -16.81 -9.06
C LYS A 13 -3.16 -15.82 -8.52
N ASN A 14 -4.08 -16.27 -7.66
CA ASN A 14 -5.11 -15.42 -7.08
C ASN A 14 -4.52 -14.22 -6.32
N TYR A 15 -3.39 -14.40 -5.63
CA TYR A 15 -2.72 -13.28 -4.96
C TYR A 15 -2.27 -12.21 -5.96
N TYR A 16 -1.62 -12.60 -7.06
CA TYR A 16 -1.18 -11.63 -8.08
C TYR A 16 -2.36 -11.02 -8.85
N ASP A 17 -3.41 -11.80 -9.13
CA ASP A 17 -4.64 -11.33 -9.76
C ASP A 17 -5.35 -10.24 -8.93
N ASN A 18 -5.14 -10.22 -7.60
CA ASN A 18 -5.76 -9.26 -6.67
C ASN A 18 -4.73 -8.34 -5.99
N ARG A 19 -3.48 -8.30 -6.48
CA ARG A 19 -2.38 -7.62 -5.77
C ARG A 19 -2.63 -6.12 -5.59
N GLU A 20 -3.18 -5.47 -6.61
CA GLU A 20 -3.51 -4.04 -6.57
C GLU A 20 -4.61 -3.76 -5.55
N SER A 21 -5.73 -4.50 -5.60
CA SER A 21 -6.82 -4.39 -4.62
C SER A 21 -6.33 -4.60 -3.18
N ILE A 22 -5.47 -5.60 -2.95
CA ILE A 22 -4.84 -5.83 -1.63
C ILE A 22 -3.97 -4.63 -1.23
N ALA A 23 -3.17 -4.10 -2.15
CA ALA A 23 -2.32 -2.95 -1.87
C ALA A 23 -3.15 -1.69 -1.56
N LEU A 24 -4.26 -1.48 -2.25
CA LEU A 24 -5.19 -0.36 -2.02
C LEU A 24 -5.81 -0.46 -0.62
N GLN A 25 -6.32 -1.64 -0.25
CA GLN A 25 -6.88 -1.87 1.07
C GLN A 25 -5.84 -1.63 2.18
N ARG A 26 -4.61 -2.14 2.00
CA ARG A 26 -3.52 -1.90 2.97
C ARG A 26 -3.13 -0.44 3.08
N ALA A 27 -3.14 0.31 1.96
CA ALA A 27 -2.90 1.74 1.99
C ALA A 27 -3.98 2.48 2.78
N GLN A 28 -5.26 2.13 2.62
CA GLN A 28 -6.37 2.71 3.40
C GLN A 28 -6.24 2.44 4.92
N GLU A 29 -5.89 1.22 5.29
CA GLU A 29 -5.62 0.86 6.70
C GLU A 29 -4.48 1.71 7.26
N LEU A 30 -3.36 1.82 6.53
CA LEU A 30 -2.19 2.58 6.97
C LEU A 30 -2.46 4.08 7.08
N VAL A 31 -3.31 4.67 6.23
CA VAL A 31 -3.73 6.07 6.41
C VAL A 31 -4.36 6.28 7.78
N THR A 32 -5.20 5.35 8.22
CA THR A 32 -5.83 5.42 9.56
C THR A 32 -4.76 5.31 10.65
N GLU A 33 -3.86 4.34 10.54
CA GLU A 33 -2.76 4.16 11.51
C GLU A 33 -1.86 5.39 11.62
N LEU A 34 -1.65 6.14 10.53
CA LEU A 34 -0.84 7.36 10.54
C LEU A 34 -1.45 8.48 11.39
N TYR A 35 -2.77 8.51 11.58
CA TYR A 35 -3.43 9.44 12.51
C TYR A 35 -3.39 8.96 13.95
N LEU A 36 -3.28 7.64 14.18
CA LEU A 36 -3.36 7.04 15.51
C LEU A 36 -2.00 6.80 16.18
N THR A 37 -0.92 6.85 15.40
CA THR A 37 0.42 6.48 15.85
C THR A 37 1.41 7.64 15.74
N GLU A 38 2.45 7.58 16.56
CA GLU A 38 3.54 8.55 16.59
C GLU A 38 4.92 7.88 16.66
N GLY A 39 5.97 8.68 16.52
CA GLY A 39 7.37 8.25 16.63
C GLY A 39 7.73 7.08 15.72
N LYS A 40 8.51 6.13 16.24
CA LYS A 40 9.05 4.99 15.47
C LYS A 40 7.98 4.09 14.85
N VAL A 41 6.78 4.03 15.44
CA VAL A 41 5.68 3.23 14.90
C VAL A 41 5.12 3.91 13.65
N ARG A 42 4.87 5.23 13.73
CA ARG A 42 4.42 6.03 12.59
C ARG A 42 5.41 5.99 11.43
N GLU A 43 6.71 6.06 11.69
CA GLU A 43 7.76 5.92 10.67
C GLU A 43 7.67 4.58 9.92
N LYS A 44 7.40 3.48 10.64
CA LYS A 44 7.20 2.16 10.03
C LYS A 44 5.95 2.13 9.14
N HIS A 45 4.87 2.77 9.57
CA HIS A 45 3.65 2.88 8.76
C HIS A 45 3.89 3.68 7.47
N TRP A 46 4.63 4.80 7.53
CA TRP A 46 5.05 5.53 6.34
C TRP A 46 5.87 4.68 5.38
N LYS A 47 6.84 3.91 5.89
CA LYS A 47 7.65 3.01 5.08
C LYS A 47 6.81 1.90 4.43
N SER A 48 5.87 1.31 5.17
CA SER A 48 4.97 0.30 4.64
C SER A 48 4.03 0.86 3.57
N LEU A 49 3.50 2.06 3.81
CA LEU A 49 2.61 2.77 2.90
C LEU A 49 3.31 3.04 1.56
N ALA A 50 4.57 3.48 1.59
CA ALA A 50 5.38 3.71 0.40
C ALA A 50 5.40 2.48 -0.54
N GLY A 51 5.64 1.29 0.03
CA GLY A 51 5.68 0.05 -0.75
C GLY A 51 4.32 -0.35 -1.33
N HIS A 52 3.22 -0.03 -0.65
CA HIS A 52 1.87 -0.25 -1.19
C HIS A 52 1.51 0.75 -2.28
N LEU A 53 1.90 2.02 -2.14
CA LEU A 53 1.71 3.03 -3.20
C LEU A 53 2.53 2.70 -4.45
N GLU A 54 3.76 2.19 -4.30
CA GLU A 54 4.57 1.70 -5.41
C GLU A 54 3.89 0.51 -6.11
N ALA A 55 3.33 -0.44 -5.34
CA ALA A 55 2.59 -1.57 -5.89
C ALA A 55 1.31 -1.17 -6.65
N LEU A 56 0.75 0.01 -6.33
CA LEU A 56 -0.38 0.64 -7.04
C LEU A 56 0.06 1.50 -8.23
N GLY A 57 1.36 1.53 -8.55
CA GLY A 57 1.90 2.27 -9.70
C GLY A 57 2.03 3.78 -9.47
N VAL A 58 2.02 4.25 -8.22
CA VAL A 58 2.29 5.66 -7.90
C VAL A 58 3.76 5.96 -8.19
N ALA A 59 4.03 7.09 -8.85
CA ALA A 59 5.39 7.48 -9.21
C ALA A 59 6.27 7.70 -7.96
N PRO A 60 7.56 7.27 -7.97
CA PRO A 60 8.46 7.41 -6.81
C PRO A 60 8.59 8.85 -6.32
N GLU A 61 8.64 9.83 -7.22
CA GLU A 61 8.68 11.26 -6.89
C GLU A 61 7.48 11.73 -6.07
N THR A 62 6.30 11.15 -6.31
CA THR A 62 5.08 11.46 -5.54
C THR A 62 5.15 10.82 -4.16
N ILE A 63 5.65 9.57 -4.08
CA ILE A 63 5.83 8.86 -2.82
C ILE A 63 6.84 9.60 -1.93
N ASP A 64 7.97 10.01 -2.50
CA ASP A 64 8.99 10.78 -1.78
C ASP A 64 8.45 12.10 -1.26
N HIS A 65 7.68 12.83 -2.08
CA HIS A 65 7.01 14.05 -1.64
C HIS A 65 6.06 13.79 -0.46
N LEU A 66 5.22 12.75 -0.53
CA LEU A 66 4.29 12.40 0.54
C LEU A 66 5.01 12.05 1.85
N ILE A 67 6.08 11.25 1.77
CA ILE A 67 6.88 10.88 2.93
C ILE A 67 7.59 12.11 3.51
N GLN A 68 8.11 13.01 2.69
CA GLN A 68 8.75 14.24 3.17
C GLN A 68 7.77 15.16 3.89
N GLN A 69 6.53 15.28 3.38
CA GLN A 69 5.52 16.12 4.00
C GLN A 69 5.01 15.57 5.34
N GLN A 70 5.06 14.24 5.55
CA GLN A 70 4.58 13.58 6.78
C GLN A 70 3.11 13.92 7.14
N GLN A 71 2.31 14.36 6.16
CA GLN A 71 0.92 14.78 6.31
C GLN A 71 -0.04 13.66 5.85
N PRO A 72 -0.72 12.97 6.78
CA PRO A 72 -1.61 11.85 6.44
C PRO A 72 -2.79 12.27 5.53
N GLU A 73 -3.21 13.53 5.56
CA GLU A 73 -4.29 14.09 4.73
C GLU A 73 -3.95 14.03 3.25
N LEU A 74 -2.69 14.27 2.87
CA LEU A 74 -2.25 14.22 1.47
C LEU A 74 -2.35 12.79 0.91
N VAL A 75 -1.97 11.81 1.72
CA VAL A 75 -2.08 10.39 1.38
C VAL A 75 -3.54 9.97 1.32
N ALA A 76 -4.36 10.36 2.29
CA ALA A 76 -5.77 10.04 2.32
C ALA A 76 -6.45 10.46 1.01
N ASN A 77 -6.20 11.70 0.56
CA ASN A 77 -6.71 12.22 -0.70
C ASN A 77 -6.24 11.42 -1.92
N LEU A 78 -4.96 11.02 -1.96
CA LEU A 78 -4.44 10.19 -3.06
C LEU A 78 -5.09 8.81 -3.07
N VAL A 79 -5.15 8.13 -1.92
CA VAL A 79 -5.73 6.78 -1.78
C VAL A 79 -7.22 6.79 -2.14
N SER A 80 -7.98 7.82 -1.75
CA SER A 80 -9.37 7.98 -2.17
C SER A 80 -9.52 8.14 -3.69
N LYS A 81 -8.62 8.89 -4.35
CA LYS A 81 -8.61 9.01 -5.81
C LYS A 81 -8.30 7.70 -6.52
N LEU A 82 -7.35 6.92 -5.97
CA LEU A 82 -7.03 5.59 -6.50
C LEU A 82 -8.22 4.64 -6.34
N ALA A 83 -8.89 4.65 -5.19
CA ALA A 83 -10.08 3.83 -4.95
C ALA A 83 -11.28 4.20 -5.84
N ALA A 84 -11.42 5.47 -6.22
CA ALA A 84 -12.48 5.91 -7.12
C ALA A 84 -12.22 5.60 -8.61
N LYS A 85 -11.01 5.13 -8.94
CA LYS A 85 -10.60 4.79 -10.31
C LYS A 85 -10.79 3.30 -10.64
N GLU A 86 -10.93 2.45 -9.63
CA GLU A 86 -11.35 1.04 -9.77
C GLU A 86 -12.87 0.94 -10.00
#